data_AF-A0ABD3UE80-F1
#
_entry.id   AF-A0ABD3UE80-F1
#
_cell.length_a   1.000
_cell.length_b   1.000
_cell.length_c   1.000
_cell.angle_alpha   90.00
_cell.angle_beta   90.00
_cell.angle_gamma   90.00
#
_symmetry.space_group_name_H-M   'P 1'
#
loop_
_entity.id
_entity.type
_entity.pdbx_description
1 polymer ?
#
loop_
_entity_poly.entity_id
_entity_poly.type
_entity_poly.pdbx_seq_one_letter_code
_entity_poly.pdbx_strand_id
1 'polypeptide(L)'
;MADRVPKFRFQMLDKKKFSSIEDKTNQEYLTKWSLKDSLKAQMFSFDQSFQLYEKDNFVLDFFKDPNVLSTLQMASDKGNWTPLSVAADKVTVEVVPCRVLSMSFFDRLYDHEIVRESGHIHKCLDEYYEGIQISDELRKVLLLEESDNYEIFSESDREEFLFRLFKHLCVGGAVCQYEDTIDPYLNITKLLYKDLVSVQKNPETKELSITSSVFKVTAMNKDIVYYPADREHEQNFSYLIVDPMKRHVIVLYHKIANWIF
;
A
#
# COMPACT_ATOMS: atom_id res chain seq x y z
N MET A 1 22.46 -5.68 24.87
CA MET A 1 21.66 -6.80 24.32
C MET A 1 22.56 -7.51 23.31
N ALA A 2 22.71 -8.82 23.40
CA ALA A 2 23.56 -9.55 22.45
C ALA A 2 22.99 -9.36 21.02
N ASP A 3 23.85 -9.03 20.06
CA ASP A 3 23.44 -8.85 18.67
C ASP A 3 22.82 -10.15 18.15
N ARG A 4 21.50 -10.10 17.89
CA ARG A 4 20.76 -11.20 17.28
C ARG A 4 21.36 -11.49 15.90
N VAL A 5 21.74 -12.75 15.67
CA VAL A 5 22.17 -13.20 14.34
C VAL A 5 20.96 -13.19 13.39
N PRO A 6 21.02 -12.48 12.24
CA PRO A 6 19.92 -12.47 11.27
C PRO A 6 19.62 -13.87 10.75
N LYS A 7 18.33 -14.23 10.67
CA LYS A 7 17.87 -15.53 10.17
C LYS A 7 17.68 -15.49 8.65
N PHE A 8 17.11 -14.42 8.13
CA PHE A 8 16.73 -14.31 6.72
C PHE A 8 17.78 -13.53 5.92
N ARG A 9 18.01 -13.95 4.67
CA ARG A 9 18.77 -13.23 3.65
C ARG A 9 17.88 -12.91 2.47
N PHE A 10 18.09 -11.74 1.90
CA PHE A 10 17.23 -11.22 0.84
C PHE A 10 18.01 -10.97 -0.45
N GLN A 11 17.35 -11.20 -1.57
CA GLN A 11 17.90 -10.94 -2.91
C GLN A 11 16.85 -10.20 -3.75
N MET A 12 17.25 -9.08 -4.36
CA MET A 12 16.34 -8.33 -5.23
C MET A 12 16.02 -9.13 -6.49
N LEU A 13 14.74 -9.15 -6.87
CA LEU A 13 14.26 -9.72 -8.13
C LEU A 13 13.98 -8.60 -9.12
N ASP A 14 15.06 -8.01 -9.66
CA ASP A 14 15.07 -6.85 -10.56
C ASP A 14 14.26 -7.04 -11.86
N LYS A 15 14.10 -8.29 -12.33
CA LYS A 15 13.33 -8.61 -13.53
C LYS A 15 11.82 -8.66 -13.31
N LYS A 16 11.34 -8.66 -12.06
CA LYS A 16 9.90 -8.66 -11.79
C LYS A 16 9.31 -7.31 -12.18
N LYS A 17 8.30 -7.36 -13.05
CA LYS A 17 7.46 -6.22 -13.39
C LYS A 17 6.12 -6.27 -12.69
N PHE A 18 5.58 -5.10 -12.40
CA PHE A 18 4.24 -4.88 -11.84
C PHE A 18 3.38 -4.15 -12.86
N SER A 19 2.64 -4.88 -13.70
CA SER A 19 1.84 -4.32 -14.79
C SER A 19 0.81 -3.28 -14.33
N SER A 20 0.24 -3.46 -13.15
CA SER A 20 -0.67 -2.50 -12.51
C SER A 20 -0.05 -1.12 -12.35
N ILE A 21 1.27 -1.04 -12.15
CA ILE A 21 2.02 0.20 -12.00
C ILE A 21 2.70 0.59 -13.31
N GLU A 22 3.30 -0.35 -14.03
CA GLU A 22 4.17 -0.06 -15.20
C GLU A 22 3.43 0.07 -16.54
N ASP A 23 2.18 -0.41 -16.64
CA ASP A 23 1.40 -0.27 -17.87
C ASP A 23 1.17 1.21 -18.23
N LYS A 24 1.26 1.54 -19.52
CA LYS A 24 1.18 2.92 -20.00
C LYS A 24 -0.16 3.59 -19.63
N THR A 25 -1.26 2.85 -19.72
CA THR A 25 -2.60 3.37 -19.42
C THR A 25 -2.73 3.69 -17.94
N ASN A 26 -2.24 2.78 -17.09
CA ASN A 26 -2.27 2.99 -15.64
C ASN A 26 -1.32 4.12 -15.24
N GLN A 27 -0.17 4.25 -15.90
CA GLN A 27 0.79 5.34 -15.69
C GLN A 27 0.20 6.72 -15.98
N GLU A 28 -0.74 6.85 -16.91
CA GLU A 28 -1.46 8.11 -17.15
C GLU A 28 -2.30 8.50 -15.93
N TYR A 29 -3.08 7.56 -15.37
CA TYR A 29 -3.82 7.79 -14.12
C TYR A 29 -2.90 8.04 -12.93
N LEU A 30 -1.85 7.24 -12.74
CA LEU A 30 -0.89 7.44 -11.64
C LEU A 30 -0.16 8.79 -11.75
N THR A 31 0.03 9.31 -12.97
CA THR A 31 0.55 10.67 -13.17
C THR A 31 -0.48 11.71 -12.72
N LYS A 32 -1.73 11.59 -13.18
CA LYS A 32 -2.83 12.49 -12.76
C LYS A 32 -2.99 12.50 -11.23
N TRP A 33 -2.92 11.33 -10.60
CA TRP A 33 -3.09 11.20 -9.16
C TRP A 33 -1.83 11.55 -8.37
N SER A 34 -0.76 12.03 -9.01
CA SER A 34 0.51 12.41 -8.35
C SER A 34 1.18 11.24 -7.60
N LEU A 35 1.00 10.01 -8.10
CA LEU A 35 1.55 8.79 -7.51
C LEU A 35 2.73 8.22 -8.30
N LYS A 36 2.84 8.51 -9.59
CA LYS A 36 3.81 7.84 -10.49
C LYS A 36 5.26 7.87 -10.00
N ASP A 37 5.72 9.01 -9.52
CA ASP A 37 7.13 9.22 -9.15
C ASP A 37 7.41 8.94 -7.66
N SER A 38 6.38 8.60 -6.89
CA SER A 38 6.45 8.36 -5.45
C SER A 38 5.97 6.98 -5.03
N LEU A 39 5.20 6.28 -5.87
CA LEU A 39 4.68 4.92 -5.66
C LEU A 39 5.59 3.90 -6.35
N LYS A 40 6.00 2.86 -5.63
CA LYS A 40 6.82 1.79 -6.21
C LYS A 40 6.51 0.44 -5.60
N ALA A 41 6.46 -0.58 -6.46
CA ALA A 41 6.49 -1.97 -6.05
C ALA A 41 7.86 -2.58 -6.36
N GLN A 42 8.43 -3.31 -5.41
CA GLN A 42 9.74 -3.95 -5.52
C GLN A 42 9.65 -5.36 -4.97
N MET A 43 10.41 -6.31 -5.51
CA MET A 43 10.29 -7.71 -5.11
C MET A 43 11.64 -8.26 -4.68
N PHE A 44 11.63 -9.03 -3.59
CA PHE A 44 12.79 -9.74 -3.07
C PHE A 44 12.43 -11.20 -2.84
N SER A 45 13.38 -12.11 -3.04
CA SER A 45 13.30 -13.46 -2.50
C SER A 45 13.97 -13.54 -1.14
N PHE A 46 13.60 -14.57 -0.36
CA PHE A 46 14.26 -14.90 0.89
C PHE A 46 14.54 -16.40 1.00
N ASP A 47 15.54 -16.77 1.80
CA ASP A 47 16.16 -18.09 1.79
C ASP A 47 15.56 -19.08 2.81
N GLN A 48 14.96 -18.60 3.90
CA GLN A 48 14.40 -19.43 4.97
C GLN A 48 12.88 -19.54 4.93
N SER A 49 12.31 -20.59 5.53
CA SER A 49 10.86 -20.66 5.73
C SER A 49 10.40 -19.58 6.71
N PHE A 50 9.30 -18.91 6.37
CA PHE A 50 8.68 -17.86 7.19
C PHE A 50 7.43 -18.37 7.89
N GLN A 51 7.25 -17.99 9.16
CA GLN A 51 6.03 -18.18 9.93
C GLN A 51 5.56 -16.84 10.49
N LEU A 52 4.24 -16.66 10.62
CA LEU A 52 3.65 -15.36 10.98
C LEU A 52 4.14 -14.80 12.33
N TYR A 53 4.40 -15.66 13.30
CA TYR A 53 4.94 -15.24 14.61
C TYR A 53 6.35 -14.64 14.52
N GLU A 54 7.06 -14.85 13.40
CA GLU A 54 8.39 -14.30 13.16
C GLU A 54 8.35 -12.92 12.49
N LYS A 55 7.16 -12.33 12.27
CA LYS A 55 6.98 -11.06 11.52
C LYS A 55 7.96 -9.96 11.94
N ASP A 56 8.11 -9.72 13.25
CA ASP A 56 8.94 -8.61 13.75
C ASP A 56 10.43 -8.87 13.45
N ASN A 57 10.85 -10.12 13.62
CA ASN A 57 12.20 -10.58 13.33
C ASN A 57 12.50 -10.59 11.82
N PHE A 58 11.55 -11.01 10.99
CA PHE A 58 11.66 -11.03 9.54
C PHE A 58 11.80 -9.60 8.99
N VAL A 59 10.95 -8.68 9.43
CA VAL A 59 11.00 -7.28 8.99
C VAL A 59 12.27 -6.60 9.49
N LEU A 60 12.71 -6.86 10.73
CA LEU A 60 13.98 -6.33 11.22
C LEU A 60 15.17 -6.87 10.42
N ASP A 61 15.19 -8.16 10.08
CA ASP A 61 16.23 -8.75 9.23
C ASP A 61 16.21 -8.12 7.83
N PHE A 62 15.02 -7.85 7.27
CA PHE A 62 14.85 -7.18 5.98
C PHE A 62 15.50 -5.79 5.98
N PHE A 63 15.18 -4.94 6.96
CA PHE A 63 15.75 -3.59 7.06
C PHE A 63 17.20 -3.54 7.58
N LYS A 64 17.83 -4.68 7.86
CA LYS A 64 19.26 -4.81 8.19
C LYS A 64 20.07 -5.52 7.10
N ASP A 65 19.41 -6.12 6.11
CA ASP A 65 20.10 -6.92 5.10
C ASP A 65 20.88 -6.04 4.11
N PRO A 66 22.19 -6.29 3.89
CA PRO A 66 23.00 -5.46 3.00
C PRO A 66 22.48 -5.33 1.56
N ASN A 67 21.84 -6.37 1.01
CA ASN A 67 21.26 -6.28 -0.33
C ASN A 67 20.03 -5.36 -0.31
N VAL A 68 19.17 -5.48 0.71
CA VAL A 68 18.01 -4.58 0.85
C VAL A 68 18.49 -3.13 1.01
N LEU A 69 19.48 -2.88 1.87
CA LEU A 69 20.03 -1.53 2.08
C LEU A 69 20.56 -0.89 0.81
N SER A 70 21.20 -1.68 -0.07
CA SER A 70 21.81 -1.17 -1.30
C SER A 70 20.85 -1.12 -2.50
N THR A 71 19.70 -1.82 -2.44
CA THR A 71 18.83 -1.98 -3.62
C THR A 71 17.40 -1.48 -3.42
N LEU A 72 16.83 -1.54 -2.21
CA LEU A 72 15.48 -1.06 -1.93
C LEU A 72 15.41 0.44 -2.19
N GLN A 73 14.69 0.82 -3.24
CA GLN A 73 14.53 2.20 -3.64
C GLN A 73 13.43 2.87 -2.84
N MET A 74 13.70 4.08 -2.38
CA MET A 74 12.75 4.98 -1.74
C MET A 74 12.82 6.37 -2.40
N ALA A 75 11.71 7.11 -2.35
CA ALA A 75 11.67 8.45 -2.91
C ALA A 75 12.37 9.44 -1.98
N SER A 76 13.32 10.21 -2.52
CA SER A 76 13.90 11.37 -1.84
C SER A 76 12.96 12.57 -1.91
N ASP A 77 13.19 13.58 -1.06
CA ASP A 77 12.40 14.83 -1.05
C ASP A 77 12.47 15.60 -2.37
N LYS A 78 13.47 15.30 -3.20
CA LYS A 78 13.65 15.90 -4.54
C LYS A 78 13.03 15.07 -5.66
N GLY A 79 12.25 14.04 -5.34
CA GLY A 79 11.58 13.16 -6.32
C GLY A 79 12.49 12.14 -7.00
N ASN A 80 13.77 12.04 -6.59
CA ASN A 80 14.67 11.01 -7.10
C ASN A 80 14.55 9.72 -6.29
N TRP A 81 14.70 8.57 -6.95
CA TRP A 81 14.81 7.28 -6.29
C TRP A 81 16.23 7.07 -5.76
N THR A 82 16.34 6.76 -4.47
CA THR A 82 17.61 6.46 -3.80
C THR A 82 17.51 5.16 -3.00
N PRO A 83 18.59 4.41 -2.85
CA PRO A 83 18.60 3.21 -2.01
C PRO A 83 18.41 3.58 -0.53
N LEU A 84 17.79 2.67 0.24
CA LEU A 84 17.50 2.82 1.66
C LEU A 84 18.72 3.25 2.49
N SER A 85 19.89 2.65 2.24
CA SER A 85 21.23 3.02 2.75
C SER A 85 21.46 3.04 4.26
N VAL A 86 20.41 3.03 5.09
CA VAL A 86 20.47 3.09 6.55
C VAL A 86 19.82 1.84 7.13
N ALA A 87 20.55 1.15 8.01
CA ALA A 87 20.03 -0.02 8.72
C ALA A 87 19.09 0.40 9.85
N ALA A 88 17.99 -0.33 10.01
CA ALA A 88 17.07 -0.09 11.12
C ALA A 88 17.62 -0.66 12.43
N ASP A 89 17.53 0.11 13.52
CA ASP A 89 17.76 -0.40 14.87
C ASP A 89 16.46 -1.01 15.44
N LYS A 90 15.32 -0.43 15.05
CA LYS A 90 13.97 -0.83 15.46
C LYS A 90 13.01 -0.74 14.27
N VAL A 91 12.01 -1.61 14.27
CA VAL A 91 10.91 -1.60 13.29
C VAL A 91 9.57 -1.67 14.03
N THR A 92 8.52 -1.13 13.41
CA THR A 92 7.14 -1.38 13.82
C THR A 92 6.47 -2.20 12.73
N VAL A 93 5.73 -3.24 13.13
CA VAL A 93 5.09 -4.17 12.20
C VAL A 93 3.63 -4.36 12.59
N GLU A 94 2.75 -3.72 11.84
CA GLU A 94 1.30 -3.86 11.95
C GLU A 94 0.84 -4.95 10.97
N VAL A 95 0.09 -5.95 11.48
CA VAL A 95 -0.52 -6.98 10.62
C VAL A 95 -1.74 -6.37 9.96
N VAL A 96 -1.76 -6.35 8.63
CA VAL A 96 -2.88 -5.82 7.87
C VAL A 96 -3.75 -7.00 7.41
N PRO A 97 -5.04 -7.06 7.80
CA PRO A 97 -5.94 -8.08 7.30
C PRO A 97 -6.00 -8.08 5.77
N CYS A 98 -5.93 -9.27 5.19
CA CYS A 98 -5.98 -9.47 3.75
C CYS A 98 -6.88 -10.67 3.48
N ARG A 99 -8.19 -10.46 3.62
CA ARG A 99 -9.23 -11.50 3.58
C ARG A 99 -10.16 -11.35 2.38
N VAL A 100 -10.31 -10.14 1.85
CA VAL A 100 -11.26 -9.85 0.76
C VAL A 100 -10.75 -10.39 -0.58
N LEU A 101 -11.60 -11.16 -1.28
CA LEU A 101 -11.29 -11.78 -2.57
C LEU A 101 -12.01 -11.13 -3.77
N SER A 102 -12.98 -10.26 -3.51
CA SER A 102 -13.89 -9.72 -4.53
C SER A 102 -13.97 -8.20 -4.49
N MET A 103 -14.03 -7.58 -5.66
CA MET A 103 -14.29 -6.13 -5.79
C MET A 103 -15.73 -5.76 -5.42
N SER A 104 -16.64 -6.72 -5.32
CA SER A 104 -18.02 -6.50 -4.82
C SER A 104 -18.05 -5.92 -3.40
N PHE A 105 -16.91 -5.98 -2.69
CA PHE A 105 -16.69 -5.28 -1.45
C PHE A 105 -17.04 -3.77 -1.51
N PHE A 106 -16.85 -3.15 -2.69
CA PHE A 106 -17.12 -1.74 -2.94
C PHE A 106 -18.54 -1.47 -3.51
N ASP A 107 -19.36 -2.50 -3.75
CA ASP A 107 -20.72 -2.31 -4.31
C ASP A 107 -21.57 -1.41 -3.40
N ARG A 108 -21.31 -1.43 -2.09
CA ARG A 108 -21.96 -0.56 -1.11
C ARG A 108 -21.81 0.94 -1.38
N LEU A 109 -20.81 1.36 -2.17
CA LEU A 109 -20.68 2.75 -2.63
C LEU A 109 -21.84 3.16 -3.56
N TYR A 110 -22.38 2.22 -4.33
CA TYR A 110 -23.58 2.44 -5.12
C TYR A 110 -24.84 2.32 -4.25
N ASP A 111 -24.90 1.32 -3.37
CA ASP A 111 -26.06 1.09 -2.49
C ASP A 111 -26.38 2.28 -1.57
N HIS A 112 -25.34 3.02 -1.14
CA HIS A 112 -25.46 4.20 -0.28
C HIS A 112 -25.35 5.52 -1.06
N GLU A 113 -25.54 5.48 -2.38
CA GLU A 113 -25.56 6.65 -3.25
C GLU A 113 -24.30 7.53 -3.18
N ILE A 114 -23.15 7.00 -2.78
CA ILE A 114 -21.85 7.70 -2.89
C ILE A 114 -21.48 7.84 -4.38
N VAL A 115 -21.85 6.82 -5.16
CA VAL A 115 -21.67 6.76 -6.61
C VAL A 115 -23.03 6.49 -7.27
N ARG A 116 -23.30 7.21 -8.36
CA ARG A 116 -24.49 7.00 -9.20
C ARG A 116 -24.37 5.70 -9.98
N GLU A 117 -25.49 5.16 -10.47
CA GLU A 117 -25.49 4.01 -11.38
C GLU A 117 -24.59 4.21 -12.62
N SER A 118 -24.41 5.46 -13.05
CA SER A 118 -23.52 5.82 -14.17
C SER A 118 -22.02 5.76 -13.83
N GLY A 119 -21.65 5.46 -12.58
CA GLY A 119 -20.27 5.50 -12.08
C GLY A 119 -19.80 6.89 -11.64
N HIS A 120 -20.62 7.95 -11.78
CA HIS A 120 -20.25 9.29 -11.34
C HIS A 120 -20.29 9.43 -9.82
N ILE A 121 -19.23 9.98 -9.23
CA ILE A 121 -19.12 10.20 -7.79
C ILE A 121 -19.92 11.46 -7.41
N HIS A 122 -20.69 11.38 -6.34
CA HIS A 122 -21.42 12.55 -5.83
C HIS A 122 -20.45 13.61 -5.32
N LYS A 123 -20.61 14.83 -5.84
CA LYS A 123 -19.82 16.00 -5.42
C LYS A 123 -20.33 16.57 -4.11
N CYS A 124 -19.42 17.17 -3.37
CA CYS A 124 -19.73 17.92 -2.15
C CYS A 124 -19.12 19.31 -2.20
N LEU A 125 -19.36 20.12 -1.17
CA LEU A 125 -18.61 21.36 -1.00
C LEU A 125 -17.14 21.05 -0.71
N ASP A 126 -16.26 21.87 -1.27
CA ASP A 126 -14.83 21.71 -1.07
C ASP A 126 -14.44 21.95 0.39
N GLU A 127 -13.73 20.99 0.96
CA GLU A 127 -13.13 21.06 2.28
C GLU A 127 -11.70 20.50 2.25
N TYR A 128 -10.91 20.82 3.27
CA TYR A 128 -9.54 20.34 3.38
C TYR A 128 -9.36 19.58 4.68
N TYR A 129 -8.79 18.38 4.59
CA TYR A 129 -8.46 17.52 5.72
C TYR A 129 -6.98 17.16 5.67
N GLU A 130 -6.22 17.63 6.65
CA GLU A 130 -4.75 17.41 6.74
C GLU A 130 -3.99 17.76 5.44
N GLY A 131 -4.43 18.80 4.72
CA GLY A 131 -3.82 19.22 3.45
C GLY A 131 -4.33 18.47 2.21
N ILE A 132 -5.26 17.53 2.36
CA ILE A 132 -5.92 16.82 1.27
C ILE A 132 -7.23 17.55 0.94
N GLN A 133 -7.43 17.89 -0.34
CA GLN A 133 -8.69 18.44 -0.82
C GLN A 133 -9.76 17.33 -0.93
N ILE A 134 -10.91 17.59 -0.35
CA ILE A 134 -12.11 16.76 -0.42
C ILE A 134 -13.18 17.54 -1.18
N SER A 135 -13.60 17.02 -2.33
CA SER A 135 -14.57 17.64 -3.24
C SER A 135 -15.71 16.69 -3.64
N ASP A 136 -15.76 15.52 -3.01
CA ASP A 136 -16.74 14.49 -3.26
C ASP A 136 -16.99 13.60 -2.04
N GLU A 137 -18.15 12.95 -2.05
CA GLU A 137 -18.60 12.06 -0.97
C GLU A 137 -17.71 10.81 -0.84
N LEU A 138 -17.04 10.38 -1.92
CA LEU A 138 -16.11 9.25 -1.84
C LEU A 138 -14.93 9.56 -0.92
N ARG A 139 -14.27 10.70 -1.10
CA ARG A 139 -13.15 11.11 -0.24
C ARG A 139 -13.59 11.38 1.19
N LYS A 140 -14.79 11.90 1.41
CA LYS A 140 -15.38 12.01 2.76
C LYS A 140 -15.48 10.66 3.45
N VAL A 141 -16.09 9.67 2.78
CA VAL A 141 -16.18 8.30 3.32
C VAL A 141 -14.80 7.74 3.63
N LEU A 142 -13.79 8.00 2.79
CA LEU A 142 -12.45 7.44 2.96
C LEU A 142 -11.63 8.12 4.08
N LEU A 143 -11.86 9.41 4.37
CA LEU A 143 -10.98 10.23 5.22
C LEU A 143 -11.64 10.76 6.49
N LEU A 144 -12.94 11.09 6.47
CA LEU A 144 -13.59 11.82 7.55
C LEU A 144 -14.44 10.91 8.42
N GLU A 145 -13.95 10.63 9.63
CA GLU A 145 -14.66 9.81 10.62
C GLU A 145 -16.00 10.42 11.05
N GLU A 146 -16.10 11.75 11.01
CA GLU A 146 -17.29 12.53 11.35
C GLU A 146 -18.34 12.57 10.22
N SER A 147 -18.06 11.98 9.05
CA SER A 147 -19.00 11.94 7.94
C SER A 147 -20.16 10.99 8.22
N ASP A 148 -21.38 11.41 7.88
CA ASP A 148 -22.59 10.57 8.01
C ASP A 148 -22.44 9.21 7.31
N ASN A 149 -21.66 9.15 6.23
CA ASN A 149 -21.43 7.95 5.44
C ASN A 149 -20.14 7.20 5.80
N TYR A 150 -19.42 7.60 6.86
CA TYR A 150 -18.19 6.91 7.26
C TYR A 150 -18.47 5.43 7.58
N GLU A 151 -19.55 5.13 8.29
CA GLU A 151 -19.80 3.76 8.76
C GLU A 151 -20.34 2.80 7.69
N ILE A 152 -20.50 3.23 6.42
CA ILE A 152 -20.84 2.28 5.35
C ILE A 152 -19.76 1.20 5.19
N PHE A 153 -18.52 1.52 5.58
CA PHE A 153 -17.45 0.56 5.81
C PHE A 153 -17.17 0.48 7.31
N SER A 154 -17.29 -0.71 7.88
CA SER A 154 -16.97 -0.96 9.29
C SER A 154 -15.48 -0.74 9.58
N GLU A 155 -15.10 -0.63 10.85
CA GLU A 155 -13.70 -0.53 11.26
C GLU A 155 -12.86 -1.70 10.69
N SER A 156 -13.36 -2.94 10.79
CA SER A 156 -12.68 -4.11 10.21
C SER A 156 -12.62 -4.06 8.68
N ASP A 157 -13.59 -3.46 7.99
CA ASP A 157 -13.54 -3.28 6.53
C ASP A 157 -12.44 -2.29 6.14
N ARG A 158 -12.30 -1.20 6.91
CA ARG A 158 -11.31 -0.14 6.69
C ARG A 158 -9.89 -0.62 6.90
N GLU A 159 -9.70 -1.61 7.78
CA GLU A 159 -8.42 -2.26 8.00
C GLU A 159 -7.98 -3.17 6.86
N GLU A 160 -8.91 -3.69 6.03
CA GLU A 160 -8.58 -4.62 4.95
C GLU A 160 -7.59 -4.01 3.94
N PHE A 161 -6.60 -4.81 3.54
CA PHE A 161 -5.58 -4.37 2.59
C PHE A 161 -6.19 -3.88 1.27
N LEU A 162 -7.25 -4.52 0.79
CA LEU A 162 -7.97 -4.09 -0.42
C LEU A 162 -8.56 -2.68 -0.25
N PHE A 163 -9.19 -2.40 0.90
CA PHE A 163 -9.71 -1.06 1.21
C PHE A 163 -8.59 -0.04 1.27
N ARG A 164 -7.49 -0.35 1.97
CA ARG A 164 -6.34 0.56 2.09
C ARG A 164 -5.71 0.90 0.73
N LEU A 165 -5.59 -0.07 -0.18
CA LEU A 165 -5.10 0.19 -1.55
C LEU A 165 -6.04 1.12 -2.31
N PHE A 166 -7.35 0.85 -2.25
CA PHE A 166 -8.35 1.69 -2.89
C PHE A 166 -8.32 3.12 -2.34
N LYS A 167 -8.27 3.27 -1.01
CA LYS A 167 -8.11 4.56 -0.33
C LYS A 167 -6.88 5.31 -0.84
N HIS A 168 -5.72 4.65 -0.87
CA HIS A 168 -4.47 5.27 -1.33
C HIS A 168 -4.54 5.79 -2.78
N LEU A 169 -5.21 5.06 -3.67
CA LEU A 169 -5.41 5.49 -5.06
C LEU A 169 -6.38 6.68 -5.16
N CYS A 170 -7.46 6.67 -4.37
CA CYS A 170 -8.42 7.77 -4.34
C CYS A 170 -7.81 9.04 -3.73
N VAL A 171 -7.08 8.92 -2.62
CA VAL A 171 -6.40 10.06 -2.00
C VAL A 171 -5.28 10.59 -2.89
N GLY A 172 -4.55 9.71 -3.57
CA GLY A 172 -3.47 10.08 -4.48
C GLY A 172 -2.22 10.59 -3.77
N GLY A 173 -1.45 11.44 -4.45
CA GLY A 173 -0.29 12.17 -3.95
C GLY A 173 -0.58 13.65 -3.71
N ALA A 174 0.47 14.46 -3.62
CA ALA A 174 0.35 15.86 -3.16
C ALA A 174 -0.47 16.77 -4.09
N VAL A 175 -0.48 16.48 -5.40
CA VAL A 175 -1.21 17.30 -6.41
C VAL A 175 -2.17 16.39 -7.18
N CYS A 176 -3.02 15.67 -6.45
CA CYS A 176 -3.95 14.71 -7.04
C CYS A 176 -5.01 15.39 -7.91
N GLN A 177 -4.96 15.15 -9.23
CA GLN A 177 -6.05 15.45 -10.15
C GLN A 177 -7.04 14.29 -10.13
N TYR A 178 -8.05 14.41 -9.28
CA TYR A 178 -9.02 13.36 -9.06
C TYR A 178 -9.97 13.11 -10.24
N GLU A 179 -10.58 11.93 -10.25
CA GLU A 179 -11.61 11.56 -11.24
C GLU A 179 -13.01 11.91 -10.76
N ASP A 180 -13.91 12.16 -11.71
CA ASP A 180 -15.35 12.33 -11.46
C ASP A 180 -16.12 11.00 -11.48
N THR A 181 -15.47 9.91 -11.90
CA THR A 181 -16.04 8.55 -11.94
C THR A 181 -15.20 7.58 -11.13
N ILE A 182 -15.85 6.54 -10.59
CA ILE A 182 -15.19 5.57 -9.72
C ILE A 182 -14.40 4.48 -10.48
N ASP A 183 -14.76 4.21 -11.74
CA ASP A 183 -14.23 3.08 -12.50
C ASP A 183 -12.69 3.06 -12.61
N PRO A 184 -11.99 4.19 -12.85
CA PRO A 184 -10.53 4.18 -12.87
C PRO A 184 -9.92 3.68 -11.56
N TYR A 185 -10.47 4.11 -10.42
CA TYR A 185 -9.99 3.69 -9.10
C TYR A 185 -10.22 2.20 -8.85
N LEU A 186 -11.42 1.68 -9.14
CA LEU A 186 -11.72 0.25 -8.97
C LEU A 186 -10.88 -0.63 -9.88
N ASN A 187 -10.70 -0.21 -11.14
CA ASN A 187 -9.92 -0.96 -12.11
C ASN A 187 -8.45 -1.06 -11.70
N ILE A 188 -7.82 0.06 -11.33
CA ILE A 188 -6.41 0.07 -10.91
C ILE A 188 -6.24 -0.65 -9.57
N THR A 189 -7.18 -0.50 -8.62
CA THR A 189 -7.18 -1.25 -7.36
C THR A 189 -7.19 -2.76 -7.62
N LYS A 190 -8.07 -3.24 -8.50
CA LYS A 190 -8.17 -4.66 -8.85
C LYS A 190 -6.89 -5.20 -9.48
N LEU A 191 -6.28 -4.44 -10.40
CA LEU A 191 -5.03 -4.83 -11.03
C LEU A 191 -3.88 -4.86 -10.02
N LEU A 192 -3.78 -3.83 -9.18
CA LEU A 192 -2.76 -3.72 -8.15
C LEU A 192 -2.88 -4.85 -7.13
N TYR A 193 -4.09 -5.12 -6.64
CA TYR A 193 -4.33 -6.21 -5.68
C TYR A 193 -3.93 -7.58 -6.26
N LYS A 194 -4.23 -7.84 -7.53
CA LYS A 194 -3.83 -9.08 -8.23
C LYS A 194 -2.32 -9.21 -8.43
N ASP A 195 -1.62 -8.10 -8.63
CA ASP A 195 -0.17 -8.09 -8.80
C ASP A 195 0.56 -8.32 -7.47
N LEU A 196 -0.03 -7.88 -6.36
CA LEU A 196 0.57 -7.93 -5.02
C LEU A 196 0.23 -9.22 -4.27
N VAL A 197 -1.03 -9.66 -4.31
CA VAL A 197 -1.55 -10.72 -3.44
C VAL A 197 -1.62 -12.04 -4.18
N SER A 198 -1.11 -13.10 -3.53
CA SER A 198 -1.22 -14.46 -4.04
C SER A 198 -2.42 -15.18 -3.45
N VAL A 199 -3.14 -15.90 -4.31
CA VAL A 199 -4.25 -16.77 -3.93
C VAL A 199 -3.95 -18.20 -4.37
N GLN A 200 -4.46 -19.16 -3.59
CA GLN A 200 -4.46 -20.56 -3.95
C GLN A 200 -5.88 -21.09 -4.01
N LYS A 201 -6.10 -22.05 -4.90
CA LYS A 201 -7.36 -22.78 -4.99
C LYS A 201 -7.21 -24.10 -4.27
N ASN A 202 -8.09 -24.37 -3.30
CA ASN A 202 -8.16 -25.68 -2.67
C ASN A 202 -8.51 -26.73 -3.75
N PRO A 203 -7.69 -27.79 -3.93
CA PRO A 203 -7.91 -28.78 -4.97
C PRO A 203 -9.21 -29.56 -4.78
N GLU A 204 -9.65 -29.75 -3.53
CA GLU A 204 -10.86 -30.49 -3.16
C GLU A 204 -12.10 -29.58 -3.19
N THR A 205 -12.12 -28.52 -2.37
CA THR A 205 -13.31 -27.64 -2.21
C THR A 205 -13.49 -26.65 -3.36
N LYS A 206 -12.46 -26.43 -4.19
CA LYS A 206 -12.39 -25.40 -5.23
C LYS A 206 -12.48 -23.97 -4.72
N GLU A 207 -12.48 -23.75 -3.41
CA GLU A 207 -12.50 -22.42 -2.80
C GLU A 207 -11.14 -21.74 -2.94
N LEU A 208 -11.16 -20.42 -3.10
CA LEU A 208 -9.96 -19.60 -3.14
C LEU A 208 -9.61 -19.14 -1.72
N SER A 209 -8.32 -19.11 -1.41
CA SER A 209 -7.80 -18.53 -0.17
C SER A 209 -6.55 -17.69 -0.45
N ILE A 210 -6.39 -16.60 0.29
CA ILE A 210 -5.19 -15.76 0.21
C ILE A 210 -4.04 -16.45 0.94
N THR A 211 -2.88 -16.50 0.31
CA THR A 211 -1.66 -17.11 0.89
C THR A 211 -0.67 -16.08 1.38
N SER A 212 -0.80 -14.83 0.94
CA SER A 212 0.08 -13.74 1.33
C SER A 212 -0.27 -13.18 2.72
N SER A 213 0.75 -12.88 3.51
CA SER A 213 0.62 -12.05 4.73
C SER A 213 1.05 -10.63 4.42
N VAL A 214 0.30 -9.63 4.91
CA VAL A 214 0.58 -8.22 4.64
C VAL A 214 0.94 -7.51 5.94
N PHE A 215 2.03 -6.73 5.90
CA PHE A 215 2.49 -5.95 7.04
C PHE A 215 2.68 -4.49 6.65
N LYS A 216 2.04 -3.56 7.37
CA LYS A 216 2.40 -2.14 7.29
C LYS A 216 3.62 -1.93 8.18
N VAL A 217 4.67 -1.31 7.64
CA VAL A 217 5.97 -1.25 8.32
C VAL A 217 6.53 0.16 8.40
N THR A 218 7.18 0.43 9.51
CA THR A 218 8.06 1.60 9.69
C THR A 218 9.42 1.15 10.20
N ALA A 219 10.45 1.92 9.87
CA ALA A 219 11.82 1.65 10.32
C ALA A 219 12.43 2.88 10.99
N MET A 220 13.18 2.63 12.06
CA MET A 220 13.81 3.63 12.90
C MET A 220 15.30 3.37 13.05
N ASN A 221 16.10 4.44 13.03
CA ASN A 221 17.51 4.43 13.41
C ASN A 221 17.73 5.53 14.44
N LYS A 222 18.38 5.23 15.57
CA LYS A 222 18.61 6.20 16.68
C LYS A 222 17.33 6.95 17.09
N ASP A 223 16.24 6.21 17.29
CA ASP A 223 14.91 6.73 17.68
C ASP A 223 14.24 7.69 16.70
N ILE A 224 14.76 7.81 15.47
CA ILE A 224 14.16 8.62 14.40
C ILE A 224 13.56 7.68 13.35
N VAL A 225 12.27 7.84 13.06
CA VAL A 225 11.60 7.16 11.93
C VAL A 225 12.13 7.77 10.65
N TYR A 226 12.66 6.93 9.75
CA TYR A 226 13.16 7.36 8.44
C TYR A 226 12.45 6.67 7.27
N TYR A 227 11.63 5.66 7.57
CA TYR A 227 10.90 4.87 6.58
C TYR A 227 9.46 4.60 7.05
N PRO A 228 8.44 4.70 6.17
CA PRO A 228 8.53 5.10 4.75
C PRO A 228 8.84 6.60 4.55
N ALA A 229 8.60 7.40 5.59
CA ALA A 229 8.92 8.82 5.62
C ALA A 229 9.31 9.22 7.05
N ASP A 230 9.91 10.40 7.18
CA ASP A 230 10.28 11.05 8.44
C ASP A 230 9.11 11.82 9.10
N ARG A 231 7.95 11.85 8.43
CA ARG A 231 6.72 12.47 8.92
C ARG A 231 5.54 11.53 8.75
N GLU A 232 4.68 11.50 9.76
CA GLU A 232 3.40 10.81 9.67
C GLU A 232 2.45 11.59 8.76
N HIS A 233 1.79 10.87 7.86
CA HIS A 233 0.81 11.40 6.93
C HIS A 233 -0.01 10.23 6.36
N GLU A 234 -1.30 10.44 6.09
CA GLU A 234 -2.18 9.40 5.53
C GLU A 234 -1.63 8.79 4.23
N GLN A 235 -0.99 9.62 3.42
CA GLN A 235 -0.40 9.25 2.14
C GLN A 235 0.97 8.57 2.26
N ASN A 236 1.61 8.53 3.43
CA ASN A 236 2.89 7.84 3.62
C ASN A 236 2.65 6.39 4.05
N PHE A 237 3.09 5.43 3.24
CA PHE A 237 2.92 4.02 3.58
C PHE A 237 4.00 3.12 2.99
N SER A 238 4.23 2.01 3.67
CA SER A 238 4.85 0.86 3.05
C SER A 238 4.27 -0.43 3.58
N TYR A 239 4.01 -1.33 2.64
CA TYR A 239 3.53 -2.68 2.91
C TYR A 239 4.56 -3.70 2.46
N LEU A 240 4.86 -4.67 3.32
CA LEU A 240 5.54 -5.90 2.97
C LEU A 240 4.49 -7.00 2.79
N ILE A 241 4.36 -7.48 1.55
CA ILE A 241 3.46 -8.58 1.17
C ILE A 241 4.31 -9.84 1.03
N VAL A 242 4.27 -10.69 2.06
CA VAL A 242 5.09 -11.91 2.15
C VAL A 242 4.28 -13.11 1.65
N ASP A 243 4.80 -13.80 0.64
CA ASP A 243 4.32 -15.12 0.21
C ASP A 243 5.28 -16.19 0.75
N PRO A 244 4.89 -16.94 1.80
CA PRO A 244 5.76 -17.94 2.43
C PRO A 244 6.06 -19.13 1.51
N MET A 245 5.15 -19.44 0.58
CA MET A 245 5.26 -20.61 -0.31
C MET A 245 6.22 -20.32 -1.46
N LYS A 246 6.12 -19.13 -2.05
CA LYS A 246 7.05 -18.69 -3.09
C LYS A 246 8.36 -18.14 -2.53
N ARG A 247 8.44 -17.91 -1.22
CA ARG A 247 9.54 -17.25 -0.51
C ARG A 247 9.88 -15.89 -1.12
N HIS A 248 8.85 -15.11 -1.35
CA HIS A 248 8.97 -13.77 -1.91
C HIS A 248 8.35 -12.75 -0.97
N VAL A 249 8.95 -11.57 -0.92
CA VAL A 249 8.35 -10.39 -0.31
C VAL A 249 8.25 -9.29 -1.36
N ILE A 250 7.06 -8.74 -1.53
CA ILE A 250 6.82 -7.55 -2.34
C ILE A 250 6.76 -6.36 -1.39
N VAL A 251 7.52 -5.32 -1.69
CA VAL A 251 7.45 -4.01 -1.02
C VAL A 251 6.61 -3.09 -1.88
N LEU A 252 5.43 -2.71 -1.40
CA LEU A 252 4.72 -1.56 -1.94
C LEU A 252 5.08 -0.34 -1.07
N TYR A 253 5.54 0.73 -1.69
CA TYR A 253 6.02 1.93 -1.01
C TYR A 253 5.40 3.17 -1.64
N HIS A 254 5.00 4.12 -0.81
CA HIS A 254 4.72 5.49 -1.22
C HIS A 254 5.16 6.49 -0.15
N LYS A 255 5.76 7.59 -0.60
CA LYS A 255 6.04 8.78 0.22
C LYS A 255 5.51 10.01 -0.50
N ILE A 256 4.71 10.81 0.18
CA ILE A 256 4.26 12.10 -0.33
C ILE A 256 5.46 13.01 -0.57
N ALA A 257 5.49 13.68 -1.72
CA ALA A 257 6.50 14.68 -2.02
C ALA A 257 6.32 15.91 -1.12
N ASN A 258 7.42 16.50 -0.65
CA ASN A 258 7.39 17.75 0.10
C ASN A 258 7.05 18.90 -0.86
N TRP A 259 5.78 19.26 -0.94
CA TRP A 259 5.37 20.51 -1.56
C TRP A 259 5.29 21.59 -0.49
N ILE A 260 6.26 22.50 -0.52
CA ILE A 260 6.15 23.77 0.19
C ILE A 260 5.26 24.64 -0.69
N PHE A 261 4.06 24.95 -0.21
CA PHE A 261 3.26 26.06 -0.74
C PHE A 261 3.88 27.39 -0.35
#